data_AF-A0A7L3ZT06-F1
#
_entry.id   AF-A0A7L3ZT06-F1
#
_cell.length_a   1.000
_cell.length_b   1.000
_cell.length_c   1.000
_cell.angle_alpha   90.00
_cell.angle_beta   90.00
_cell.angle_gamma   90.00
#
_symmetry.space_group_name_H-M   'P 1'
#
loop_
_entity.id
_entity.type
_entity.pdbx_description
1 polymer ?
#
loop_
_entity_poly.entity_id
_entity_poly.type
_entity_poly.pdbx_seq_one_letter_code
_entity_poly.pdbx_strand_id
1 'polypeptide(L)'
;RLQMVWVFIMNRMSSQSSSSTQRRRMALGIVILLLVDVIWVASSELTSYVFTKYNKPFFSTFAKTSMFVLYLLGFIVWKPWRQQCTRGFRGRHATFFADAEGYFAPCTTDNTVNSSLSEPLYVPVKFHDLPTEKNGSNNSDAEKTPKKPRVRFSNIMEIRQLPSSHALEAKLSRMSYPTVKEQESILKTVGKLTATQVAKISFFFCFVWFLANFSYQEALSDTQVAIVNILSSTSGLFTLILAAVFPSNSGDRFTLSKLLAVILSIGGVVLVNLSGSEKSAGKDTIGSLWSLVGAMLYAVYIVMIKRKVDREDKLDIPMFFGFVGLFNLLLLWPGFFLLHYTGFEAFEFPNKLIWMCIVINGLIGTVLSEFLWLWGCFLTSSLIGTLALSLTIPLSIIADMCMQKVQFSWLFFAGAVPVFFSFFIATLLCHYNNWDPVMVGIRRIFAFICRKHRIQRMPEESEQCESLIPMHSVSQDGDSCC
;
A
#
# COMPACT_ATOMS: atom_id res chain seq x y z
N ARG A 1 29.38 -11.63 -11.00
CA ARG A 1 28.65 -12.88 -10.64
C ARG A 1 27.95 -12.80 -9.28
N LEU A 2 28.49 -12.12 -8.25
CA LEU A 2 27.87 -11.96 -6.93
C LEU A 2 26.54 -11.15 -6.89
N GLN A 3 26.35 -10.17 -7.77
CA GLN A 3 25.07 -9.41 -7.86
C GLN A 3 23.91 -10.21 -8.49
N MET A 4 24.21 -11.20 -9.35
CA MET A 4 23.15 -12.07 -9.89
C MET A 4 22.66 -13.09 -8.86
N VAL A 5 23.48 -13.43 -7.85
CA VAL A 5 23.09 -14.34 -6.77
C VAL A 5 22.07 -13.68 -5.84
N TRP A 6 22.21 -12.38 -5.54
CA TRP A 6 21.23 -11.63 -4.75
C TRP A 6 19.86 -11.52 -5.45
N VAL A 7 19.86 -11.27 -6.76
CA VAL A 7 18.62 -11.22 -7.57
C VAL A 7 18.00 -12.61 -7.74
N PHE A 8 18.81 -13.66 -7.82
CA PHE A 8 18.32 -15.04 -7.88
C PHE A 8 17.76 -15.53 -6.53
N ILE A 9 18.30 -15.06 -5.40
CA ILE A 9 17.75 -15.33 -4.07
C ILE A 9 16.43 -14.57 -3.85
N MET A 10 16.33 -13.31 -4.28
CA MET A 10 15.09 -12.52 -4.16
C MET A 10 13.92 -13.08 -4.98
N ASN A 11 14.18 -13.68 -6.14
CA ASN A 11 13.12 -14.14 -7.05
C ASN A 11 12.75 -15.63 -6.89
N ARG A 12 13.56 -16.43 -6.16
CA ARG A 12 13.33 -17.88 -5.97
C ARG A 12 12.68 -18.25 -4.63
N MET A 13 12.42 -17.28 -3.76
CA MET A 13 11.92 -17.50 -2.40
C MET A 13 10.39 -17.50 -2.26
N SER A 14 9.62 -17.66 -3.35
CA SER A 14 8.15 -17.67 -3.30
C SER A 14 7.52 -19.08 -3.20
N SER A 15 8.26 -20.19 -3.26
CA SER A 15 7.56 -21.50 -3.36
C SER A 15 8.10 -22.71 -2.59
N GLN A 16 9.08 -22.58 -1.69
CA GLN A 16 9.49 -23.69 -0.81
C GLN A 16 10.45 -23.16 0.27
N SER A 17 9.92 -22.55 1.32
CA SER A 17 10.72 -22.21 2.50
C SER A 17 10.21 -23.01 3.68
N SER A 18 11.09 -23.82 4.28
CA SER A 18 10.85 -24.42 5.60
C SER A 18 10.41 -23.34 6.59
N SER A 19 9.59 -23.68 7.58
CA SER A 19 9.09 -22.75 8.61
C SER A 19 10.22 -21.95 9.28
N SER A 20 11.41 -22.54 9.40
CA SER A 20 12.62 -21.86 9.91
C SER A 20 13.14 -20.77 8.98
N THR A 21 13.12 -20.96 7.67
CA THR A 21 13.57 -19.97 6.68
C THR A 21 12.63 -18.76 6.65
N GLN A 22 11.32 -18.98 6.80
CA GLN A 22 10.34 -17.91 6.88
C GLN A 22 10.47 -17.09 8.19
N ARG A 23 10.70 -17.74 9.33
CA ARG A 23 11.00 -17.05 10.60
C ARG A 23 12.27 -16.21 10.53
N ARG A 24 13.34 -16.75 9.92
CA ARG A 24 14.61 -16.01 9.72
C ARG A 24 14.41 -14.78 8.83
N ARG A 25 13.61 -14.89 7.77
CA ARG A 25 13.26 -13.77 6.89
C ARG A 25 12.50 -12.68 7.65
N MET A 26 11.50 -13.06 8.45
CA MET A 26 10.73 -12.14 9.26
C MET A 26 11.60 -11.44 10.32
N ALA A 27 12.44 -12.19 11.03
CA ALA A 27 13.36 -11.63 12.02
C ALA A 27 14.35 -10.63 11.37
N LEU A 28 14.91 -10.98 10.21
CA LEU A 28 15.81 -10.08 9.47
C LEU A 28 15.09 -8.79 9.05
N GLY A 29 13.86 -8.89 8.57
CA GLY A 29 13.08 -7.70 8.21
C GLY A 29 12.74 -6.81 9.42
N ILE A 30 12.42 -7.39 10.58
CA ILE A 30 12.22 -6.62 11.83
C ILE A 30 13.51 -5.89 12.24
N VAL A 31 14.66 -6.57 12.19
CA VAL A 31 15.95 -5.95 12.52
C VAL A 31 16.26 -4.78 11.58
N ILE A 32 15.97 -4.93 10.28
CA ILE A 32 16.15 -3.84 9.31
C ILE A 32 15.23 -2.66 9.64
N LEU A 33 13.95 -2.91 9.96
CA LEU A 33 13.02 -1.83 10.29
C LEU A 33 13.44 -1.07 11.55
N LEU A 34 13.87 -1.77 12.61
CA LEU A 34 14.39 -1.11 13.81
C LEU A 34 15.66 -0.30 13.53
N LEU A 35 16.54 -0.80 12.66
CA LEU A 35 17.71 -0.05 12.22
C LEU A 35 17.32 1.23 11.47
N VAL A 36 16.28 1.16 10.62
CA VAL A 36 15.75 2.32 9.91
C VAL A 36 15.22 3.37 10.89
N ASP A 37 14.47 2.97 11.91
CA ASP A 37 13.94 3.91 12.92
C ASP A 37 15.09 4.67 13.62
N VAL A 38 16.16 3.96 13.99
CA VAL A 38 17.37 4.58 14.55
C VAL A 38 18.03 5.54 13.57
N ILE A 39 18.14 5.17 12.30
CA ILE A 39 18.71 6.04 11.25
C ILE A 39 17.86 7.29 11.06
N TRP A 40 16.52 7.17 11.06
CA TRP A 40 15.62 8.30 10.91
C TRP A 40 15.71 9.27 12.09
N VAL A 41 15.69 8.76 13.33
CA VAL A 41 15.85 9.60 14.53
C VAL A 41 17.21 10.30 14.53
N ALA A 42 18.29 9.57 14.25
CA ALA A 42 19.63 10.14 14.14
C ALA A 42 19.75 11.18 13.01
N SER A 43 19.08 10.95 11.88
CA SER A 43 19.00 11.87 10.74
C SER A 43 18.27 13.17 11.10
N SER A 44 17.16 13.09 11.85
CA SER A 44 16.45 14.27 12.34
C SER A 44 17.27 15.05 13.36
N GLU A 45 17.97 14.39 14.29
CA GLU A 45 18.89 15.05 15.23
C GLU A 45 20.06 15.73 14.52
N LEU A 46 20.67 15.05 13.54
CA LEU A 46 21.74 15.61 12.74
C LEU A 46 21.26 16.84 11.95
N THR A 47 20.03 16.82 11.46
CA THR A 47 19.41 17.97 10.78
C THR A 47 19.21 19.14 11.73
N SER A 48 18.65 18.88 12.92
CA SER A 48 18.50 19.89 13.97
C SER A 48 19.85 20.51 14.36
N TYR A 49 20.90 19.69 14.51
CA TYR A 49 22.26 20.16 14.75
C TYR A 49 22.80 21.03 13.60
N VAL A 50 22.59 20.63 12.34
CA VAL A 50 23.02 21.41 11.17
C VAL A 50 22.34 22.78 11.15
N PHE A 51 21.05 22.87 11.48
CA PHE A 51 20.31 24.13 11.49
C PHE A 51 20.78 25.13 12.55
N THR A 52 21.45 24.68 13.63
CA THR A 52 22.10 25.60 14.58
C THR A 52 23.23 26.41 13.95
N LYS A 53 23.88 25.90 12.89
CA LYS A 53 25.01 26.54 12.20
C LYS A 53 24.66 27.05 10.80
N TYR A 54 23.66 26.46 10.16
CA TYR A 54 23.24 26.77 8.79
C TYR A 54 21.73 26.62 8.69
N ASN A 55 21.00 27.67 9.11
CA ASN A 55 19.55 27.69 9.12
C ASN A 55 18.99 27.98 7.71
N LYS A 56 19.00 26.98 6.84
CA LYS A 56 18.48 27.02 5.46
C LYS A 56 17.69 25.73 5.14
N PRO A 57 16.47 25.60 5.69
CA PRO A 57 15.62 24.42 5.50
C PRO A 57 15.24 24.16 4.04
N PHE A 58 15.06 25.17 3.19
CA PHE A 58 14.80 24.97 1.76
C PHE A 58 16.00 24.31 1.07
N PHE A 59 17.23 24.79 1.31
CA PHE A 59 18.45 24.20 0.75
C PHE A 59 18.63 22.75 1.20
N SER A 60 18.46 22.47 2.50
CA SER A 60 18.57 21.11 3.03
C SER A 60 17.48 20.19 2.45
N THR A 61 16.25 20.68 2.29
CA THR A 61 15.16 19.94 1.65
C THR A 61 15.46 19.63 0.19
N PHE A 62 15.87 20.64 -0.57
CA PHE A 62 16.24 20.48 -1.97
C PHE A 62 17.38 19.48 -2.16
N ALA A 63 18.43 19.59 -1.34
CA ALA A 63 19.58 18.67 -1.41
C ALA A 63 19.17 17.23 -1.13
N LYS A 64 18.44 16.98 -0.03
CA LYS A 64 17.99 15.63 0.36
C LYS A 64 17.03 15.02 -0.66
N THR A 65 15.97 15.75 -1.04
CA THR A 65 14.95 15.25 -1.98
C THR A 65 15.50 15.02 -3.39
N SER A 66 16.47 15.82 -3.83
CA SER A 66 17.16 15.60 -5.11
C SER A 66 17.99 14.32 -5.13
N MET A 67 18.47 13.83 -3.98
CA MET A 67 19.24 12.58 -3.93
C MET A 67 18.42 11.35 -4.29
N PHE A 68 17.08 11.43 -4.26
CA PHE A 68 16.24 10.34 -4.79
C PHE A 68 16.50 10.05 -6.26
N VAL A 69 17.07 10.97 -7.05
CA VAL A 69 17.54 10.72 -8.43
C VAL A 69 18.43 9.49 -8.51
N LEU A 70 19.18 9.16 -7.46
CA LEU A 70 20.03 7.97 -7.40
C LEU A 70 19.24 6.67 -7.62
N TYR A 71 17.94 6.62 -7.29
CA TYR A 71 17.11 5.46 -7.60
C TYR A 71 16.94 5.22 -9.10
N LEU A 72 17.04 6.26 -9.94
CA LEU A 72 17.01 6.10 -11.40
C LEU A 72 18.25 5.39 -11.96
N LEU A 73 19.34 5.26 -11.18
CA LEU A 73 20.44 4.34 -11.54
C LEU A 73 19.97 2.89 -11.67
N GLY A 74 18.80 2.56 -11.11
CA GLY A 74 18.09 1.31 -11.37
C GLY A 74 17.82 1.05 -12.86
N PHE A 75 17.69 2.06 -13.72
CA PHE A 75 17.58 1.87 -15.17
C PHE A 75 18.88 1.35 -15.81
N ILE A 76 20.02 1.64 -15.18
CA ILE A 76 21.34 1.16 -15.64
C ILE A 76 21.57 -0.26 -15.13
N VAL A 77 21.33 -0.48 -13.83
CA VAL A 77 21.66 -1.73 -13.12
C VAL A 77 20.61 -2.82 -13.33
N TRP A 78 19.34 -2.44 -13.44
CA TRP A 78 18.22 -3.39 -13.45
C TRP A 78 17.68 -3.64 -14.85
N LYS A 79 17.84 -4.89 -15.31
CA LYS A 79 17.39 -5.34 -16.64
C LYS A 79 15.89 -5.09 -16.91
N PRO A 80 14.96 -5.29 -15.96
CA PRO A 80 13.53 -5.05 -16.20
C PRO A 80 13.23 -3.60 -16.57
N TRP A 81 13.81 -2.63 -15.85
CA TRP A 81 13.62 -1.20 -16.12
C TRP A 81 14.25 -0.78 -17.46
N ARG A 82 15.46 -1.27 -17.76
CA ARG A 82 16.09 -1.03 -19.07
C ARG A 82 15.24 -1.54 -20.23
N GLN A 83 14.60 -2.71 -20.07
CA GLN A 83 13.73 -3.29 -21.09
C GLN A 83 12.48 -2.44 -21.36
N GLN A 84 12.01 -1.63 -20.39
CA GLN A 84 10.90 -0.70 -20.62
C GLN A 84 11.29 0.45 -21.57
N CYS A 85 12.55 0.88 -21.56
CA CYS A 85 13.05 1.98 -22.40
C CYS A 85 13.51 1.51 -23.79
N THR A 86 14.03 0.29 -23.92
CA THR A 86 14.58 -0.23 -25.19
C THR A 86 13.57 -1.00 -26.03
N ARG A 87 12.50 -1.52 -25.42
CA ARG A 87 11.38 -2.13 -26.14
C ARG A 87 10.17 -1.27 -25.87
N GLY A 88 9.72 -0.53 -26.87
CA GLY A 88 8.36 0.01 -26.86
C GLY A 88 7.41 -1.13 -26.47
N PHE A 89 6.75 -0.98 -25.32
CA PHE A 89 5.94 -2.02 -24.66
C PHE A 89 4.90 -2.69 -25.58
N ARG A 90 4.60 -2.02 -26.71
CA ARG A 90 3.76 -2.49 -27.82
C ARG A 90 4.14 -3.87 -28.36
N GLY A 91 5.43 -4.16 -28.55
CA GLY A 91 5.84 -5.40 -29.23
C GLY A 91 5.67 -6.68 -28.39
N ARG A 92 5.79 -6.58 -27.06
CA ARG A 92 5.74 -7.76 -26.17
C ARG A 92 4.33 -8.05 -25.65
N HIS A 93 3.52 -7.00 -25.45
CA HIS A 93 2.07 -7.16 -25.31
C HIS A 93 1.50 -7.82 -26.56
N ALA A 94 1.84 -7.33 -27.76
CA ALA A 94 1.45 -7.99 -28.99
C ALA A 94 1.86 -9.46 -28.97
N THR A 95 3.11 -9.88 -28.72
CA THR A 95 3.43 -11.33 -28.72
C THR A 95 2.75 -12.20 -27.66
N PHE A 96 2.42 -11.65 -26.47
CA PHE A 96 1.75 -12.42 -25.40
C PHE A 96 0.22 -12.47 -25.59
N PHE A 97 -0.33 -11.51 -26.34
CA PHE A 97 -1.74 -11.40 -26.72
C PHE A 97 -2.00 -11.77 -28.20
N ALA A 98 -0.97 -11.94 -29.03
CA ALA A 98 -1.06 -12.22 -30.48
C ALA A 98 -1.49 -13.65 -30.75
N ASP A 99 -1.24 -14.54 -29.79
CA ASP A 99 -1.80 -15.88 -29.81
C ASP A 99 -3.34 -15.85 -29.65
N ALA A 100 -3.91 -14.73 -29.19
CA ALA A 100 -5.34 -14.45 -29.29
C ALA A 100 -5.68 -13.67 -30.57
N GLU A 101 -4.89 -12.67 -30.97
CA GLU A 101 -5.17 -11.84 -32.17
C GLU A 101 -5.11 -12.61 -33.51
N GLY A 102 -4.38 -13.73 -33.58
CA GLY A 102 -4.32 -14.58 -34.78
C GLY A 102 -5.65 -15.21 -35.23
N TYR A 103 -6.71 -15.11 -34.43
CA TYR A 103 -8.06 -15.58 -34.76
C TYR A 103 -9.06 -14.46 -35.06
N PHE A 104 -8.68 -13.18 -35.00
CA PHE A 104 -9.61 -12.06 -35.16
C PHE A 104 -9.37 -11.29 -36.47
N ALA A 105 -10.31 -11.42 -37.40
CA ALA A 105 -10.48 -10.47 -38.51
C ALA A 105 -10.94 -9.10 -37.95
N PRO A 106 -10.64 -7.97 -38.63
CA PRO A 106 -10.85 -6.64 -38.10
C PRO A 106 -12.31 -6.20 -38.27
N CYS A 107 -13.06 -6.12 -37.18
CA CYS A 107 -14.26 -5.30 -37.12
C CYS A 107 -13.96 -4.11 -36.22
N THR A 108 -13.43 -3.06 -36.82
CA THR A 108 -13.30 -1.73 -36.25
C THR A 108 -14.69 -1.12 -36.07
N THR A 109 -14.99 -0.67 -34.86
CA THR A 109 -15.54 0.64 -34.44
C THR A 109 -16.42 0.42 -33.21
N ASP A 110 -15.94 0.79 -32.02
CA ASP A 110 -16.67 1.74 -31.17
C ASP A 110 -15.89 2.12 -29.90
N ASN A 111 -15.83 3.43 -29.68
CA ASN A 111 -15.00 4.15 -28.72
C ASN A 111 -15.75 4.42 -27.39
N THR A 112 -16.48 3.45 -26.84
CA THR A 112 -17.19 3.65 -25.57
C THR A 112 -16.59 2.81 -24.45
N VAL A 113 -15.99 3.49 -23.48
CA VAL A 113 -15.47 2.95 -22.22
C VAL A 113 -16.66 2.50 -21.35
N ASN A 114 -17.26 1.35 -21.68
CA ASN A 114 -18.26 0.72 -20.84
C ASN A 114 -17.62 -0.51 -20.17
N SER A 115 -17.60 -0.55 -18.84
CA SER A 115 -17.18 -1.72 -18.04
C SER A 115 -18.13 -2.92 -18.16
N SER A 116 -19.07 -2.89 -19.10
CA SER A 116 -20.02 -3.96 -19.38
C SER A 116 -19.46 -4.93 -20.41
N LEU A 117 -19.91 -6.19 -20.33
CA LEU A 117 -19.69 -7.19 -21.38
C LEU A 117 -20.27 -6.68 -22.71
N SER A 118 -19.67 -7.09 -23.83
CA SER A 118 -20.26 -6.79 -25.15
C SER A 118 -21.62 -7.46 -25.32
N GLU A 119 -22.33 -7.04 -26.36
CA GLU A 119 -23.54 -7.73 -26.80
C GLU A 119 -23.27 -9.23 -27.05
N PRO A 120 -24.24 -10.10 -26.75
CA PRO A 120 -24.07 -11.54 -26.85
C PRO A 120 -24.04 -12.02 -28.31
N LEU A 121 -22.96 -12.70 -28.68
CA LEU A 121 -22.84 -13.36 -29.98
C LEU A 121 -23.15 -14.86 -29.81
N TYR A 122 -24.14 -15.36 -30.53
CA TYR A 122 -24.55 -16.76 -30.47
C TYR A 122 -23.89 -17.57 -31.59
N VAL A 123 -23.02 -18.52 -31.23
CA VAL A 123 -22.28 -19.36 -32.18
C VAL A 123 -22.69 -20.83 -32.01
N PRO A 124 -23.03 -21.54 -33.10
CA PRO A 124 -23.40 -22.95 -33.02
C PRO A 124 -22.23 -23.83 -32.58
N VAL A 125 -22.44 -24.67 -31.58
CA VAL A 125 -21.46 -25.65 -31.09
C VAL A 125 -21.76 -26.99 -31.73
N LYS A 126 -20.79 -27.50 -32.50
CA LYS A 126 -20.81 -28.89 -32.96
C LYS A 126 -20.24 -29.76 -31.84
N PHE A 127 -21.11 -30.36 -31.04
CA PHE A 127 -20.71 -31.48 -30.21
C PHE A 127 -20.35 -32.64 -31.16
N HIS A 128 -19.12 -33.14 -31.07
CA HIS A 128 -18.81 -34.43 -31.67
C HIS A 128 -19.58 -35.47 -30.87
N ASP A 129 -20.79 -35.79 -31.36
CA ASP A 129 -21.49 -36.98 -30.91
C ASP A 129 -20.54 -38.15 -31.22
N LEU A 130 -20.09 -38.84 -30.16
CA LEU A 130 -19.37 -40.11 -30.28
C LEU A 130 -20.14 -40.99 -31.29
N PRO A 131 -19.44 -41.66 -32.22
CA PRO A 131 -20.11 -42.45 -33.24
C PRO A 131 -21.06 -43.41 -32.55
N THR A 132 -22.34 -43.26 -32.90
CA THR A 132 -23.43 -44.10 -32.47
C THR A 132 -22.99 -45.55 -32.74
N GLU A 133 -22.89 -46.37 -31.70
CA GLU A 133 -22.76 -47.81 -31.90
C GLU A 133 -23.85 -48.23 -32.88
N LYS A 134 -23.44 -48.78 -34.03
CA LYS A 134 -24.34 -49.34 -35.01
C LYS A 134 -25.21 -50.38 -34.30
N ASN A 135 -26.51 -50.16 -34.30
CA ASN A 135 -27.51 -51.19 -33.99
C ASN A 135 -27.29 -52.38 -34.94
N GLY A 136 -26.55 -53.39 -34.48
CA GLY A 136 -26.67 -54.75 -34.95
C GLY A 136 -27.85 -55.39 -34.25
N SER A 137 -28.94 -55.59 -34.97
CA SER A 137 -30.08 -56.37 -34.52
C SER A 137 -29.65 -57.79 -34.11
N ASN A 138 -30.03 -58.24 -32.92
CA ASN A 138 -30.67 -59.54 -32.71
C ASN A 138 -31.33 -59.62 -31.32
N ASN A 139 -32.36 -60.44 -31.27
CA ASN A 139 -33.50 -60.47 -30.35
C ASN A 139 -33.20 -60.78 -28.86
N SER A 140 -34.24 -60.48 -28.07
CA SER A 140 -34.67 -61.10 -26.79
C SER A 140 -33.73 -60.96 -25.59
N ASP A 141 -34.01 -60.00 -24.70
CA ASP A 141 -34.82 -60.26 -23.50
C ASP A 141 -35.03 -58.97 -22.70
N ALA A 142 -36.16 -58.92 -21.99
CA ALA A 142 -36.63 -57.74 -21.28
C ALA A 142 -35.84 -57.54 -19.98
N GLU A 143 -34.86 -56.64 -19.99
CA GLU A 143 -34.28 -56.08 -18.76
C GLU A 143 -34.28 -54.55 -18.84
N LYS A 144 -35.14 -53.91 -18.03
CA LYS A 144 -35.24 -52.45 -17.93
C LYS A 144 -33.98 -51.90 -17.23
N THR A 145 -32.94 -51.62 -18.00
CA THR A 145 -31.83 -50.80 -17.50
C THR A 145 -32.31 -49.36 -17.26
N PRO A 146 -31.94 -48.73 -16.13
CA PRO A 146 -32.39 -47.37 -15.82
C PRO A 146 -31.77 -46.39 -16.82
N LYS A 147 -32.62 -45.74 -17.63
CA LYS A 147 -32.20 -44.69 -18.56
C LYS A 147 -31.54 -43.57 -17.74
N LYS A 148 -30.20 -43.48 -17.81
CA LYS A 148 -29.45 -42.36 -17.23
C LYS A 148 -30.03 -41.04 -17.77
N PRO A 149 -30.25 -40.01 -16.93
CA PRO A 149 -30.74 -38.73 -17.40
C PRO A 149 -29.76 -38.17 -18.43
N ARG A 150 -30.20 -38.07 -19.68
CA ARG A 150 -29.41 -37.47 -20.76
C ARG A 150 -29.60 -35.96 -20.68
N VAL A 151 -28.58 -35.26 -20.21
CA VAL A 151 -28.52 -33.80 -20.27
C VAL A 151 -28.29 -33.43 -21.74
N ARG A 152 -29.30 -32.82 -22.37
CA ARG A 152 -29.17 -32.25 -23.72
C ARG A 152 -28.65 -30.82 -23.58
N PHE A 153 -27.42 -30.59 -24.01
CA PHE A 153 -26.88 -29.24 -24.10
C PHE A 153 -27.46 -28.50 -25.31
N SER A 154 -27.64 -27.18 -25.18
CA SER A 154 -28.00 -26.33 -26.32
C SER A 154 -26.87 -26.36 -27.34
N ASN A 155 -27.20 -26.47 -28.62
CA ASN A 155 -26.23 -26.44 -29.73
C ASN A 155 -25.74 -25.01 -30.02
N ILE A 156 -25.93 -24.08 -29.10
CA ILE A 156 -25.61 -22.66 -29.26
C ILE A 156 -24.82 -22.23 -28.03
N MET A 157 -23.64 -21.65 -28.26
CA MET A 157 -22.82 -21.02 -27.25
C MET A 157 -22.95 -19.51 -27.36
N GLU A 158 -23.16 -18.87 -26.22
CA GLU A 158 -23.13 -17.43 -26.09
C GLU A 158 -21.69 -16.97 -25.80
N ILE A 159 -21.15 -16.13 -26.68
CA ILE A 159 -19.84 -15.52 -26.57
C ILE A 159 -20.05 -14.04 -26.24
N ARG A 160 -19.51 -13.60 -25.10
CA ARG A 160 -19.43 -12.17 -24.75
C ARG A 160 -17.97 -11.75 -24.67
N GLN A 161 -17.65 -10.62 -25.28
CA GLN A 161 -16.32 -10.04 -25.21
C GLN A 161 -16.14 -9.33 -23.87
N LEU A 162 -15.03 -9.66 -23.20
CA LEU A 162 -14.63 -9.02 -21.95
C LEU A 162 -13.91 -7.70 -22.26
N PRO A 163 -14.08 -6.64 -21.44
CA PRO A 163 -13.27 -5.43 -21.57
C PRO A 163 -11.77 -5.73 -21.47
N SER A 164 -10.96 -5.00 -22.25
CA SER A 164 -9.50 -5.17 -22.29
C SER A 164 -8.82 -4.96 -20.94
N SER A 165 -9.43 -4.19 -20.04
CA SER A 165 -8.98 -3.99 -18.65
C SER A 165 -9.01 -5.28 -17.81
N HIS A 166 -9.97 -6.17 -18.05
CA HIS A 166 -10.15 -7.43 -17.31
C HIS A 166 -9.58 -8.65 -18.04
N ALA A 167 -9.20 -8.49 -19.32
CA ALA A 167 -8.73 -9.57 -20.18
C ALA A 167 -7.49 -10.29 -19.61
N LEU A 168 -6.57 -9.55 -18.97
CA LEU A 168 -5.39 -10.13 -18.34
C LEU A 168 -5.78 -11.08 -17.20
N GLU A 169 -6.55 -10.60 -16.23
CA GLU A 169 -6.96 -11.38 -15.05
C GLU A 169 -7.77 -12.61 -15.44
N ALA A 170 -8.67 -12.46 -16.42
CA ALA A 170 -9.46 -13.56 -16.94
C ALA A 170 -8.64 -14.57 -17.78
N LYS A 171 -7.51 -14.16 -18.38
CA LYS A 171 -6.57 -15.09 -19.02
C LYS A 171 -5.79 -15.86 -17.95
N LEU A 172 -5.40 -15.20 -16.87
CA LEU A 172 -4.68 -15.83 -15.76
C LEU A 172 -5.51 -16.87 -15.03
N SER A 173 -6.79 -16.58 -14.78
CA SER A 173 -7.69 -17.53 -14.13
C SER A 173 -7.91 -18.81 -14.96
N ARG A 174 -7.68 -18.74 -16.28
CA ARG A 174 -7.80 -19.88 -17.21
C ARG A 174 -6.49 -20.62 -17.47
N MET A 175 -5.34 -20.09 -17.02
CA MET A 175 -4.05 -20.74 -17.21
C MET A 175 -3.82 -21.82 -16.14
N SER A 176 -3.12 -22.89 -16.50
CA SER A 176 -2.73 -23.91 -15.52
C SER A 176 -1.68 -23.35 -14.55
N TYR A 177 -1.69 -23.82 -13.30
CA TYR A 177 -0.74 -23.40 -12.27
C TYR A 177 0.75 -23.44 -12.70
N PRO A 178 1.27 -24.48 -13.38
CA PRO A 178 2.67 -24.50 -13.80
C PRO A 178 3.00 -23.42 -14.85
N THR A 179 2.10 -23.16 -15.81
CA THR A 179 2.27 -22.06 -16.79
C THR A 179 2.28 -20.69 -16.14
N VAL A 180 1.41 -20.46 -15.13
CA VAL A 180 1.40 -19.20 -14.37
C VAL A 180 2.72 -19.02 -13.60
N LYS A 181 3.25 -20.09 -13.00
CA LYS A 181 4.52 -20.07 -12.27
C LYS A 181 5.71 -19.76 -13.16
N GLU A 182 5.75 -20.32 -14.37
CA GLU A 182 6.81 -20.06 -15.34
C GLU A 182 6.77 -18.62 -15.87
N GLN A 183 5.56 -18.08 -16.06
CA GLN A 183 5.36 -16.72 -16.57
C GLN A 183 5.24 -15.65 -15.49
N GLU A 184 5.31 -16.00 -14.20
CA GLU A 184 5.09 -15.10 -13.04
C GLU A 184 5.98 -13.84 -13.10
N SER A 185 7.23 -13.98 -13.55
CA SER A 185 8.19 -12.87 -13.66
C SER A 185 7.83 -11.86 -14.77
N ILE A 186 7.29 -12.37 -15.89
CA ILE A 186 6.79 -11.57 -17.02
C ILE A 186 5.47 -10.91 -16.63
N LEU A 187 4.63 -11.63 -15.88
CA LEU A 187 3.36 -11.15 -15.37
C LEU A 187 3.48 -10.02 -14.36
N LYS A 188 4.42 -10.14 -13.43
CA LYS A 188 4.77 -9.06 -12.49
C LYS A 188 5.31 -7.81 -13.19
N THR A 189 5.80 -7.93 -14.43
CA THR A 189 6.21 -6.77 -15.24
C THR A 189 5.09 -6.21 -16.10
N VAL A 190 4.16 -7.05 -16.56
CA VAL A 190 2.98 -6.68 -17.36
C VAL A 190 1.92 -5.94 -16.54
N GLY A 191 1.77 -6.25 -15.26
CA GLY A 191 0.81 -5.57 -14.37
C GLY A 191 1.27 -4.21 -13.84
N LYS A 192 2.52 -3.79 -14.13
CA LYS A 192 3.11 -2.55 -13.60
C LYS A 192 2.93 -1.38 -14.55
N LEU A 193 2.79 -0.19 -13.99
CA LEU A 193 2.72 1.07 -14.73
C LEU A 193 4.01 1.27 -15.53
N THR A 194 3.87 1.74 -16.76
CA THR A 194 5.03 2.07 -17.61
C THR A 194 5.83 3.24 -17.03
N ALA A 195 7.13 3.30 -17.28
CA ALA A 195 7.99 4.39 -16.83
C ALA A 195 7.42 5.78 -17.17
N THR A 196 6.82 5.97 -18.34
CA THR A 196 6.18 7.24 -18.74
C THR A 196 4.95 7.57 -17.90
N GLN A 197 4.12 6.56 -17.57
CA GLN A 197 2.99 6.75 -16.67
C GLN A 197 3.47 7.09 -15.26
N VAL A 198 4.48 6.39 -14.75
CA VAL A 198 5.07 6.68 -13.44
C VAL A 198 5.67 8.07 -13.41
N ALA A 199 6.42 8.49 -14.43
CA ALA A 199 6.93 9.84 -14.55
C ALA A 199 5.80 10.89 -14.56
N LYS A 200 4.72 10.68 -15.33
CA LYS A 200 3.56 11.59 -15.34
C LYS A 200 2.90 11.68 -13.96
N ILE A 201 2.81 10.56 -13.24
CA ILE A 201 2.27 10.49 -11.88
C ILE A 201 3.20 11.26 -10.93
N SER A 202 4.50 10.95 -10.91
CA SER A 202 5.53 11.60 -10.10
C SER A 202 5.61 13.11 -10.30
N PHE A 203 5.41 13.61 -11.53
CA PHE A 203 5.43 15.04 -11.82
C PHE A 203 4.40 15.83 -10.98
N PHE A 204 3.15 15.36 -10.93
CA PHE A 204 2.11 16.02 -10.14
C PHE A 204 2.37 15.93 -8.63
N PHE A 205 2.97 14.82 -8.17
CA PHE A 205 3.20 14.58 -6.75
C PHE A 205 4.47 15.25 -6.21
N CYS A 206 5.42 15.59 -7.08
CA CYS A 206 6.69 16.19 -6.70
C CYS A 206 6.50 17.47 -5.86
N PHE A 207 5.58 18.35 -6.26
CA PHE A 207 5.33 19.61 -5.54
C PHE A 207 4.75 19.39 -4.14
N VAL A 208 3.75 18.51 -4.00
CA VAL A 208 3.12 18.21 -2.71
C VAL A 208 4.11 17.51 -1.78
N TRP A 209 4.87 16.56 -2.31
CA TRP A 209 5.95 15.88 -1.59
C TRP A 209 7.00 16.86 -1.08
N PHE A 210 7.48 17.75 -1.96
CA PHE A 210 8.49 18.74 -1.58
C PHE A 210 7.96 19.69 -0.51
N LEU A 211 6.74 20.20 -0.65
CA LEU A 211 6.15 21.12 0.31
C LEU A 211 5.96 20.46 1.69
N ALA A 212 5.52 19.20 1.73
CA ALA A 212 5.40 18.45 2.98
C ALA A 212 6.77 18.28 3.68
N ASN A 213 7.80 17.92 2.92
CA ASN A 213 9.17 17.76 3.45
C ASN A 213 9.81 19.10 3.86
N PHE A 214 9.50 20.18 3.13
CA PHE A 214 9.95 21.52 3.46
C PHE A 214 9.35 21.99 4.78
N SER A 215 8.03 21.85 4.96
CA SER A 215 7.35 22.16 6.22
C SER A 215 7.88 21.33 7.40
N TYR A 216 8.23 20.05 7.17
CA TYR A 216 8.88 19.23 8.21
C TYR A 216 10.28 19.75 8.58
N GLN A 217 11.05 20.27 7.61
CA GLN A 217 12.39 20.82 7.89
C GLN A 217 12.34 22.19 8.56
N GLU A 218 11.40 23.05 8.19
CA GLU A 218 11.10 24.30 8.91
C GLU A 218 10.69 24.01 10.37
N ALA A 219 9.90 22.97 10.59
CA ALA A 219 9.55 22.56 11.95
C ALA A 219 10.80 22.14 12.76
N LEU A 220 11.76 21.45 12.15
CA LEU A 220 13.00 21.02 12.80
C LEU A 220 13.99 22.17 13.11
N SER A 221 13.90 23.31 12.40
CA SER A 221 14.70 24.49 12.74
C SER A 221 14.13 25.25 13.95
N ASP A 222 12.80 25.20 14.13
CA ASP A 222 12.10 25.99 15.15
C ASP A 222 11.71 25.20 16.41
N THR A 223 11.66 23.86 16.34
CA THR A 223 11.21 23.00 17.46
C THR A 223 12.08 21.76 17.67
N GLN A 224 11.88 21.10 18.81
CA GLN A 224 12.55 19.85 19.19
C GLN A 224 12.08 18.68 18.32
N VAL A 225 13.01 17.77 18.05
CA VAL A 225 12.80 16.61 17.17
C VAL A 225 11.67 15.71 17.68
N ALA A 226 11.59 15.46 18.99
CA ALA A 226 10.50 14.67 19.56
C ALA A 226 9.12 15.31 19.34
N ILE A 227 8.97 16.62 19.51
CA ILE A 227 7.70 17.34 19.29
C ILE A 227 7.32 17.26 17.81
N VAL A 228 8.27 17.51 16.91
CA VAL A 228 8.05 17.44 15.46
C VAL A 228 7.61 16.04 15.04
N ASN A 229 8.24 14.98 15.56
CA ASN A 229 7.89 13.60 15.21
C ASN A 229 6.53 13.17 15.79
N ILE A 230 6.17 13.63 17.00
CA ILE A 230 4.83 13.42 17.54
C ILE A 230 3.79 14.08 16.66
N LEU A 231 3.97 15.35 16.28
CA LEU A 231 3.05 16.05 15.40
C LEU A 231 3.02 15.46 13.99
N SER A 232 4.15 15.05 13.43
CA SER A 232 4.23 14.43 12.10
C SER A 232 3.51 13.07 12.05
N SER A 233 3.51 12.31 13.16
CA SER A 233 2.76 11.05 13.27
C SER A 233 1.24 11.22 13.12
N THR A 234 0.72 12.44 13.30
CA THR A 234 -0.70 12.77 13.09
C THR A 234 -1.13 12.70 11.61
N SER A 235 -0.18 12.62 10.68
CA SER A 235 -0.45 12.41 9.25
C SER A 235 -1.32 11.19 8.98
N GLY A 236 -1.20 10.12 9.78
CA GLY A 236 -2.09 8.95 9.71
C GLY A 236 -3.56 9.28 10.01
N LEU A 237 -3.82 10.23 10.91
CA LEU A 237 -5.16 10.68 11.27
C LEU A 237 -5.76 11.54 10.16
N PHE A 238 -4.98 12.49 9.64
CA PHE A 238 -5.40 13.28 8.48
C PHE A 238 -5.65 12.38 7.28
N THR A 239 -4.87 11.31 7.11
CA THR A 239 -5.09 10.30 6.08
C THR A 239 -6.41 9.57 6.28
N LEU A 240 -6.76 9.18 7.52
CA LEU A 240 -8.06 8.57 7.83
C LEU A 240 -9.24 9.50 7.56
N ILE A 241 -9.13 10.78 7.96
CA ILE A 241 -10.17 11.79 7.73
C ILE A 241 -10.34 12.02 6.22
N LEU A 242 -9.26 12.24 5.49
CA LEU A 242 -9.28 12.49 4.05
C LEU A 242 -9.73 11.26 3.26
N ALA A 243 -9.35 10.05 3.67
CA ALA A 243 -9.82 8.81 3.05
C ALA A 243 -11.32 8.59 3.29
N ALA A 244 -11.86 9.03 4.43
CA ALA A 244 -13.30 9.00 4.69
C ALA A 244 -14.07 10.04 3.84
N VAL A 245 -13.51 11.24 3.62
CA VAL A 245 -14.10 12.28 2.76
C VAL A 245 -14.02 11.91 1.27
N PHE A 246 -12.91 11.32 0.85
CA PHE A 246 -12.64 10.90 -0.52
C PHE A 246 -12.41 9.38 -0.59
N PRO A 247 -13.46 8.56 -0.45
CA PRO A 247 -13.33 7.11 -0.41
C PRO A 247 -12.77 6.58 -1.74
N SER A 248 -11.60 5.96 -1.66
CA SER A 248 -10.95 5.28 -2.78
C SER A 248 -11.32 3.80 -2.85
N ASN A 249 -11.57 3.16 -1.70
CA ASN A 249 -11.92 1.76 -1.62
C ASN A 249 -13.06 1.51 -0.62
N SER A 250 -13.76 0.38 -0.75
CA SER A 250 -14.89 0.02 0.12
C SER A 250 -14.51 -0.17 1.60
N GLY A 251 -13.20 -0.26 1.90
CA GLY A 251 -12.62 -0.29 3.24
C GLY A 251 -12.24 1.05 3.86
N ASP A 252 -12.41 2.15 3.13
CA ASP A 252 -12.17 3.49 3.68
C ASP A 252 -13.33 3.98 4.57
N ARG A 253 -14.30 3.11 4.89
CA ARG A 253 -15.45 3.45 5.74
C ARG A 253 -14.98 3.94 7.11
N PHE A 254 -15.62 5.00 7.57
CA PHE A 254 -15.38 5.57 8.87
C PHE A 254 -16.09 4.75 9.94
N THR A 255 -15.31 4.04 10.77
CA THR A 255 -15.81 3.23 11.88
C THR A 255 -15.73 4.00 13.18
N LEU A 256 -16.52 3.62 14.19
CA LEU A 256 -16.59 4.35 15.46
C LEU A 256 -15.27 4.24 16.23
N SER A 257 -14.59 3.11 16.10
CA SER A 257 -13.23 2.94 16.63
C SER A 257 -12.19 3.86 15.96
N LYS A 258 -12.30 4.14 14.64
CA LYS A 258 -11.44 5.12 13.96
C LYS A 258 -11.70 6.54 14.49
N LEU A 259 -12.96 6.90 14.76
CA LEU A 259 -13.32 8.19 15.36
C LEU A 259 -12.67 8.38 16.74
N LEU A 260 -12.72 7.36 17.60
CA LEU A 260 -12.13 7.45 18.93
C LEU A 260 -10.60 7.57 18.89
N ALA A 261 -9.93 6.88 17.96
CA ALA A 261 -8.51 7.07 17.73
C ALA A 261 -8.21 8.53 17.35
N VAL A 262 -8.98 9.12 16.42
CA VAL A 262 -8.84 10.53 16.02
C VAL A 262 -9.03 11.49 17.20
N ILE A 263 -10.03 11.28 18.06
CA ILE A 263 -10.25 12.15 19.23
C ILE A 263 -9.09 12.03 20.23
N LEU A 264 -8.65 10.80 20.51
CA LEU A 264 -7.57 10.53 21.45
C LEU A 264 -6.26 11.20 21.03
N SER A 265 -5.95 11.12 19.74
CA SER A 265 -4.75 11.74 19.18
C SER A 265 -4.82 13.25 19.09
N ILE A 266 -5.95 13.84 18.69
CA ILE A 266 -6.13 15.30 18.71
C ILE A 266 -5.93 15.84 20.13
N GLY A 267 -6.52 15.18 21.13
CA GLY A 267 -6.32 15.54 22.54
C GLY A 267 -4.86 15.47 22.96
N GLY A 268 -4.15 14.41 22.57
CA GLY A 268 -2.72 14.26 22.86
C GLY A 268 -1.84 15.32 22.18
N VAL A 269 -2.13 15.69 20.94
CA VAL A 269 -1.41 16.75 20.20
C VAL A 269 -1.58 18.12 20.85
N VAL A 270 -2.81 18.45 21.27
CA VAL A 270 -3.10 19.71 21.98
C VAL A 270 -2.30 19.77 23.29
N LEU A 271 -2.27 18.68 24.06
CA LEU A 271 -1.50 18.60 25.30
C LEU A 271 0.01 18.75 25.07
N VAL A 272 0.56 18.13 24.02
CA VAL A 272 1.99 18.26 23.68
C VAL A 272 2.33 19.69 23.26
N ASN A 273 1.48 20.35 22.47
CA ASN A 273 1.69 21.74 22.06
C ASN A 273 1.64 22.70 23.27
N LEU A 274 0.66 22.53 24.16
CA LEU A 274 0.56 23.29 25.41
C LEU A 274 1.80 23.12 26.29
N SER A 275 2.31 21.89 26.41
CA SER A 275 3.55 21.63 27.16
C SER A 275 4.79 22.26 26.53
N GLY A 276 4.81 22.46 25.21
CA GLY A 276 5.89 23.17 24.51
C GLY A 276 5.85 24.68 24.78
N SER A 277 4.65 25.25 24.79
CA SER A 277 4.44 26.70 24.96
C SER A 277 4.91 27.25 26.31
N GLU A 278 5.00 26.43 27.36
CA GLU A 278 5.47 26.87 28.69
C GLU A 278 6.96 27.24 28.72
N LYS A 279 7.77 26.79 27.73
CA LYS A 279 9.23 27.00 27.73
C LYS A 279 9.73 28.07 26.77
N SER A 280 8.99 28.40 25.71
CA SER A 280 9.32 29.47 24.77
C SER A 280 8.08 29.90 23.98
N ALA A 281 7.45 31.01 24.39
CA ALA A 281 6.07 31.36 24.01
C ALA A 281 5.82 31.80 22.54
N GLY A 282 6.77 31.63 21.61
CA GLY A 282 6.58 32.14 20.23
C GLY A 282 7.29 31.41 19.09
N LYS A 283 8.49 30.85 19.32
CA LYS A 283 9.20 30.08 18.26
C LYS A 283 8.74 28.62 18.22
N ASP A 284 8.44 28.04 19.37
CA ASP A 284 8.04 26.64 19.45
C ASP A 284 6.62 26.41 18.87
N THR A 285 5.78 27.44 18.90
CA THR A 285 4.42 27.38 18.34
C THR A 285 4.40 27.45 16.82
N ILE A 286 5.30 28.23 16.20
CA ILE A 286 5.38 28.31 14.73
C ILE A 286 5.97 27.04 14.12
N GLY A 287 6.99 26.44 14.75
CA GLY A 287 7.51 25.14 14.32
C GLY A 287 6.46 24.02 14.48
N SER A 288 5.66 24.08 15.54
CA SER A 288 4.53 23.16 15.73
C SER A 288 3.46 23.31 14.64
N LEU A 289 3.16 24.54 14.22
CA LEU A 289 2.24 24.80 13.10
C LEU A 289 2.80 24.26 11.78
N TRP A 290 4.07 24.49 11.49
CA TRP A 290 4.75 23.94 10.31
C TRP A 290 4.73 22.41 10.29
N SER A 291 4.94 21.76 11.45
CA SER A 291 4.85 20.30 11.56
C SER A 291 3.44 19.77 11.23
N LEU A 292 2.39 20.43 11.72
CA LEU A 292 1.00 20.07 11.39
C LEU A 292 0.68 20.30 9.91
N VAL A 293 1.15 21.39 9.31
CA VAL A 293 1.01 21.67 7.88
C VAL A 293 1.72 20.57 7.06
N GLY A 294 2.94 20.19 7.45
CA GLY A 294 3.67 19.07 6.84
C GLY A 294 2.92 17.74 6.94
N ALA A 295 2.38 17.42 8.12
CA ALA A 295 1.59 16.21 8.35
C ALA A 295 0.32 16.16 7.49
N MET A 296 -0.37 17.30 7.35
CA MET A 296 -1.57 17.42 6.50
C MET A 296 -1.21 17.28 5.02
N LEU A 297 -0.17 17.95 4.53
CA LEU A 297 0.29 17.85 3.14
C LEU A 297 0.76 16.42 2.80
N TYR A 298 1.45 15.76 3.73
CA TYR A 298 1.84 14.36 3.58
C TYR A 298 0.61 13.44 3.51
N ALA A 299 -0.41 13.66 4.34
CA ALA A 299 -1.66 12.91 4.27
C ALA A 299 -2.40 13.11 2.94
N VAL A 300 -2.46 14.36 2.44
CA VAL A 300 -3.00 14.66 1.10
C VAL A 300 -2.23 13.89 0.03
N TYR A 301 -0.91 13.90 0.09
CA TYR A 301 -0.06 13.13 -0.82
C TYR A 301 -0.39 11.62 -0.80
N ILE A 302 -0.48 11.01 0.38
CA ILE A 302 -0.79 9.57 0.51
C ILE A 302 -2.19 9.24 -0.04
N VAL A 303 -3.22 10.02 0.32
CA VAL A 303 -4.60 9.78 -0.17
C VAL A 303 -4.69 9.97 -1.68
N MET A 304 -4.03 10.98 -2.24
CA MET A 304 -4.02 11.18 -3.68
C MET A 304 -3.30 10.04 -4.42
N ILE A 305 -2.21 9.50 -3.87
CA ILE A 305 -1.56 8.29 -4.44
C ILE A 305 -2.50 7.11 -4.38
N LYS A 306 -3.12 6.84 -3.22
CA LYS A 306 -4.06 5.74 -3.02
C LYS A 306 -5.23 5.79 -3.99
N ARG A 307 -5.72 7.00 -4.29
CA ARG A 307 -6.80 7.22 -5.26
C ARG A 307 -6.35 7.05 -6.72
N LYS A 308 -5.11 7.42 -7.05
CA LYS A 308 -4.60 7.35 -8.43
C LYS A 308 -4.02 5.98 -8.78
N VAL A 309 -3.65 5.19 -7.78
CA VAL A 309 -3.02 3.87 -7.93
C VAL A 309 -3.84 2.83 -7.14
N ASP A 310 -4.71 2.08 -7.81
CA ASP A 310 -5.65 1.15 -7.14
C ASP A 310 -4.97 0.02 -6.36
N ARG A 311 -3.79 -0.41 -6.81
CA ARG A 311 -2.97 -1.45 -6.16
C ARG A 311 -1.54 -0.98 -6.08
N GLU A 312 -0.99 -0.95 -4.86
CA GLU A 312 0.41 -0.55 -4.59
C GLU A 312 1.41 -1.36 -5.45
N ASP A 313 1.12 -2.64 -5.71
CA ASP A 313 1.93 -3.53 -6.53
C ASP A 313 2.10 -3.08 -8.00
N LYS A 314 1.20 -2.23 -8.51
CA LYS A 314 1.28 -1.69 -9.88
C LYS A 314 2.36 -0.60 -10.00
N LEU A 315 2.73 0.06 -8.90
CA LEU A 315 3.68 1.17 -8.88
C LEU A 315 5.03 0.70 -8.34
N ASP A 316 6.09 0.77 -9.16
CA ASP A 316 7.46 0.59 -8.67
C ASP A 316 7.87 1.79 -7.80
N ILE A 317 7.71 1.67 -6.48
CA ILE A 317 7.97 2.74 -5.50
C ILE A 317 9.37 3.38 -5.66
N PRO A 318 10.47 2.62 -5.82
CA PRO A 318 11.80 3.24 -6.04
C PRO A 318 11.89 4.04 -7.34
N MET A 319 11.26 3.57 -8.42
CA MET A 319 11.21 4.31 -9.69
C MET A 319 10.40 5.60 -9.54
N PHE A 320 9.27 5.52 -8.82
CA PHE A 320 8.43 6.67 -8.51
C PHE A 320 9.21 7.74 -7.75
N PHE A 321 9.90 7.39 -6.66
CA PHE A 321 10.75 8.33 -5.92
C PHE A 321 11.93 8.85 -6.74
N GLY A 322 12.51 8.01 -7.60
CA GLY A 322 13.54 8.42 -8.54
C GLY A 322 13.10 9.55 -9.46
N PHE A 323 11.91 9.44 -10.04
CA PHE A 323 11.33 10.50 -10.87
C PHE A 323 10.94 11.74 -10.03
N VAL A 324 10.43 11.56 -8.80
CA VAL A 324 10.17 12.70 -7.88
C VAL A 324 11.46 13.49 -7.63
N GLY A 325 12.57 12.82 -7.34
CA GLY A 325 13.88 13.46 -7.19
C GLY A 325 14.36 14.16 -8.45
N LEU A 326 14.12 13.56 -9.63
CA LEU A 326 14.50 14.16 -10.91
C LEU A 326 13.73 15.44 -11.20
N PHE A 327 12.40 15.41 -11.04
CA PHE A 327 11.59 16.61 -11.19
C PHE A 327 11.93 17.67 -10.15
N ASN A 328 12.28 17.26 -8.93
CA ASN A 328 12.74 18.19 -7.91
C ASN A 328 14.02 18.94 -8.34
N LEU A 329 15.02 18.20 -8.81
CA LEU A 329 16.27 18.77 -9.29
C LEU A 329 16.04 19.74 -10.48
N LEU A 330 15.11 19.41 -11.38
CA LEU A 330 14.86 20.18 -12.61
C LEU A 330 13.90 21.37 -12.45
N LEU A 331 12.91 21.29 -11.55
CA LEU A 331 11.81 22.25 -11.48
C LEU A 331 11.85 23.16 -10.25
N LEU A 332 12.46 22.71 -9.15
CA LEU A 332 12.42 23.43 -7.87
C LEU A 332 13.65 24.31 -7.62
N TRP A 333 14.67 24.26 -8.48
CA TRP A 333 15.83 25.17 -8.42
C TRP A 333 15.49 26.67 -8.57
N PRO A 334 14.47 27.12 -9.35
CA PRO A 334 14.09 28.53 -9.38
C PRO A 334 13.58 29.04 -8.03
N GLY A 335 13.16 28.13 -7.15
CA GLY A 335 12.76 28.46 -5.78
C GLY A 335 13.88 29.16 -4.99
N PHE A 336 15.17 28.85 -5.25
CA PHE A 336 16.28 29.55 -4.59
C PHE A 336 16.28 31.05 -4.86
N PHE A 337 16.02 31.47 -6.11
CA PHE A 337 15.95 32.89 -6.44
C PHE A 337 14.71 33.54 -5.82
N LEU A 338 13.57 32.84 -5.87
CA LEU A 338 12.33 33.35 -5.28
C LEU A 338 12.52 33.61 -3.78
N LEU A 339 13.08 32.66 -3.03
CA LEU A 339 13.35 32.81 -1.59
C LEU A 339 14.40 33.88 -1.28
N HIS A 340 15.40 34.05 -2.15
CA HIS A 340 16.40 35.09 -1.99
C HIS A 340 15.81 36.49 -2.17
N TYR A 341 14.97 36.67 -3.19
CA TYR A 341 14.30 37.95 -3.45
C TYR A 341 13.20 38.28 -2.44
N THR A 342 12.49 37.28 -1.91
CA THR A 342 11.52 37.49 -0.83
C THR A 342 12.18 37.68 0.54
N GLY A 343 13.48 37.45 0.66
CA GLY A 343 14.23 37.59 1.91
C GLY A 343 13.96 36.49 2.94
N PHE A 344 13.20 35.44 2.58
CA PHE A 344 12.95 34.29 3.46
C PHE A 344 14.22 33.49 3.70
N GLU A 345 14.99 33.20 2.64
CA GLU A 345 16.30 32.56 2.76
C GLU A 345 17.32 33.20 1.82
N ALA A 346 18.36 33.84 2.38
CA ALA A 346 19.51 34.24 1.58
C ALA A 346 20.26 33.02 1.02
N PHE A 347 20.62 33.06 -0.27
CA PHE A 347 21.41 32.03 -0.91
C PHE A 347 22.88 32.15 -0.49
N GLU A 348 23.30 31.30 0.45
CA GLU A 348 24.68 31.22 0.94
C GLU A 348 25.17 29.78 0.85
N PHE A 349 26.37 29.56 0.30
CA PHE A 349 26.92 28.22 0.25
C PHE A 349 27.40 27.76 1.64
N PRO A 350 27.03 26.53 2.07
CA PRO A 350 27.47 26.01 3.36
C PRO A 350 28.97 25.76 3.40
N ASN A 351 29.56 25.84 4.60
CA ASN A 351 30.94 25.43 4.84
C ASN A 351 31.13 23.93 4.48
N LYS A 352 32.33 23.54 4.05
CA LYS A 352 32.64 22.17 3.55
C LYS A 352 32.16 21.06 4.50
N LEU A 353 32.34 21.24 5.80
CA LEU A 353 31.89 20.30 6.82
C LEU A 353 30.36 20.15 6.86
N ILE A 354 29.65 21.28 6.87
CA ILE A 354 28.18 21.30 6.92
C ILE A 354 27.60 20.73 5.63
N TRP A 355 28.18 21.09 4.48
CA TRP A 355 27.81 20.52 3.20
C TRP A 355 27.97 19.00 3.20
N MET A 356 29.10 18.49 3.70
CA MET A 356 29.35 17.05 3.79
C MET A 356 28.36 16.37 4.74
N CYS A 357 28.01 16.99 5.87
CA CYS A 357 26.96 16.50 6.77
C CYS A 357 25.60 16.43 6.08
N ILE A 358 25.19 17.46 5.33
CA ILE A 358 23.92 17.47 4.58
C ILE A 358 23.92 16.35 3.53
N VAL A 359 25.04 16.15 2.82
CA VAL A 359 25.17 15.09 1.81
C VAL A 359 25.09 13.70 2.43
N ILE A 360 25.83 13.45 3.49
CA ILE A 360 25.80 12.17 4.23
C ILE A 360 24.39 11.93 4.78
N ASN A 361 23.77 12.96 5.34
CA ASN A 361 22.42 12.85 5.90
C ASN A 361 21.37 12.59 4.82
N GLY A 362 21.49 13.21 3.64
CA GLY A 362 20.64 12.88 2.50
C GLY A 362 20.86 11.44 2.03
N LEU A 363 22.11 11.01 1.85
CA LEU A 363 22.40 9.68 1.33
C LEU A 363 22.00 8.56 2.30
N ILE A 364 22.37 8.67 3.58
CA ILE A 364 22.10 7.65 4.60
C ILE A 364 20.69 7.83 5.18
N GLY A 365 20.37 9.05 5.59
CA GLY A 365 19.14 9.38 6.31
C GLY A 365 17.89 9.46 5.45
N THR A 366 18.01 9.69 4.13
CA THR A 366 16.84 9.71 3.22
C THR A 366 16.87 8.63 2.14
N VAL A 367 17.97 8.46 1.39
CA VAL A 367 17.99 7.48 0.30
C VAL A 367 18.15 6.05 0.81
N LEU A 368 19.14 5.80 1.65
CA LEU A 368 19.38 4.44 2.15
C LEU A 368 18.29 3.97 3.11
N SER A 369 17.84 4.85 4.02
CA SER A 369 16.78 4.55 4.99
C SER A 369 15.47 4.15 4.32
N GLU A 370 14.99 4.91 3.33
CA GLU A 370 13.76 4.61 2.59
C GLU A 370 13.87 3.29 1.80
N PHE A 371 15.04 3.02 1.21
CA PHE A 371 15.29 1.74 0.54
C PHE A 371 15.25 0.56 1.53
N LEU A 372 15.92 0.71 2.68
CA LEU A 372 15.93 -0.31 3.74
C LEU A 372 14.53 -0.50 4.33
N TRP A 373 13.76 0.58 4.49
CA TRP A 373 12.38 0.53 4.97
C TRP A 373 11.51 -0.29 4.02
N LEU A 374 11.54 0.03 2.72
CA LEU A 374 10.79 -0.70 1.70
C LEU A 374 11.22 -2.19 1.66
N TRP A 375 12.51 -2.46 1.82
CA TRP A 375 13.03 -3.83 1.88
C TRP A 375 12.55 -4.56 3.15
N GLY A 376 12.52 -3.89 4.30
CA GLY A 376 11.96 -4.40 5.54
C GLY A 376 10.47 -4.73 5.42
N CYS A 377 9.68 -3.84 4.81
CA CYS A 377 8.26 -4.07 4.50
C CYS A 377 8.07 -5.29 3.59
N PHE A 378 8.92 -5.47 2.57
CA PHE A 378 8.89 -6.63 1.68
C PHE A 378 9.27 -7.95 2.37
N LEU A 379 10.14 -7.90 3.37
CA LEU A 379 10.57 -9.08 4.13
C LEU A 379 9.55 -9.49 5.20
N THR A 380 8.79 -8.54 5.72
CA THR A 380 7.78 -8.69 6.76
C THR A 380 6.37 -8.51 6.18
N SER A 381 5.73 -7.39 6.49
CA SER A 381 4.46 -6.93 5.93
C SER A 381 4.38 -5.41 6.02
N SER A 382 3.54 -4.80 5.19
CA SER A 382 3.27 -3.34 5.25
C SER A 382 2.78 -2.91 6.64
N LEU A 383 1.96 -3.74 7.31
CA LEU A 383 1.52 -3.50 8.69
C LEU A 383 2.70 -3.38 9.67
N ILE A 384 3.64 -4.33 9.65
CA ILE A 384 4.80 -4.30 10.54
C ILE A 384 5.69 -3.08 10.26
N GLY A 385 5.83 -2.70 8.98
CA GLY A 385 6.51 -1.45 8.59
C GLY A 385 5.86 -0.20 9.18
N THR A 386 4.53 -0.13 9.15
CA THR A 386 3.80 0.99 9.77
C THR A 386 3.85 0.98 11.30
N LEU A 387 3.91 -0.20 11.93
CA LEU A 387 4.10 -0.31 13.38
C LEU A 387 5.54 0.06 13.80
N ALA A 388 6.54 -0.20 12.96
CA ALA A 388 7.91 0.25 13.20
C ALA A 388 7.98 1.79 13.21
N LEU A 389 7.32 2.46 12.26
CA LEU A 389 7.19 3.93 12.24
C LEU A 389 6.66 4.51 13.57
N SER A 390 5.75 3.81 14.27
CA SER A 390 5.26 4.29 15.56
C SER A 390 6.33 4.28 16.65
N LEU A 391 7.32 3.38 16.57
CA LEU A 391 8.46 3.31 17.49
C LEU A 391 9.44 4.48 17.32
N THR A 392 9.36 5.22 16.21
CA THR A 392 10.13 6.46 16.03
C THR A 392 9.77 7.50 17.11
N ILE A 393 8.51 7.53 17.58
CA ILE A 393 8.07 8.46 18.63
C ILE A 393 8.85 8.24 19.95
N PRO A 394 8.77 7.08 20.62
CA PRO A 394 9.51 6.85 21.86
C PRO A 394 11.03 6.92 21.64
N LEU A 395 11.53 6.48 20.49
CA LEU A 395 12.97 6.55 20.18
C LEU A 395 13.47 8.00 20.08
N SER A 396 12.67 8.89 19.49
CA SER A 396 12.99 10.33 19.42
C SER A 396 12.98 11.00 20.79
N ILE A 397 12.03 10.65 21.67
CA ILE A 397 11.99 11.15 23.05
C ILE A 397 13.25 10.70 23.81
N ILE A 398 13.62 9.42 23.68
CA ILE A 398 14.83 8.88 24.32
C ILE A 398 16.08 9.57 23.77
N ALA A 399 16.17 9.78 22.46
CA ALA A 399 17.30 10.48 21.84
C ALA A 399 17.44 11.92 22.35
N ASP A 400 16.34 12.68 22.44
CA ASP A 400 16.32 14.03 22.99
C ASP A 400 16.74 14.06 24.47
N MET A 401 16.30 13.08 25.26
CA MET A 401 16.71 12.92 26.66
C MET A 401 18.20 12.58 26.80
N CYS A 402 18.73 11.68 25.96
CA CYS A 402 20.13 11.24 25.99
C CYS A 402 21.10 12.34 25.51
N MET A 403 20.71 13.14 24.51
CA MET A 403 21.54 14.24 23.98
C MET A 403 21.54 15.50 24.88
N GLN A 404 20.99 15.42 26.10
CA GLN A 404 20.92 16.48 27.12
C GLN A 404 20.34 17.82 26.62
N LYS A 405 19.35 17.80 25.71
CA LYS A 405 18.77 19.05 25.22
C LYS A 405 17.70 19.64 26.14
N VAL A 406 16.80 18.86 26.76
CA VAL A 406 15.72 19.38 27.66
C VAL A 406 15.15 18.28 28.59
N GLN A 407 14.75 18.63 29.83
CA GLN A 407 13.88 17.78 30.68
C GLN A 407 12.40 17.95 30.31
N PHE A 408 11.73 16.92 29.80
CA PHE A 408 10.30 16.99 29.47
C PHE A 408 9.41 17.07 30.71
N SER A 409 8.34 17.86 30.66
CA SER A 409 7.33 17.94 31.72
C SER A 409 6.44 16.69 31.74
N TRP A 410 5.81 16.38 32.87
CA TRP A 410 4.79 15.33 32.94
C TRP A 410 3.61 15.58 31.97
N LEU A 411 3.30 16.85 31.68
CA LEU A 411 2.26 17.24 30.72
C LEU A 411 2.60 16.77 29.29
N PHE A 412 3.88 16.81 28.90
CA PHE A 412 4.34 16.29 27.61
C PHE A 412 4.08 14.79 27.50
N PHE A 413 4.43 14.01 28.53
CA PHE A 413 4.17 12.56 28.54
C PHE A 413 2.68 12.23 28.57
N ALA A 414 1.88 13.02 29.28
CA ALA A 414 0.43 12.89 29.30
C ALA A 414 -0.20 13.08 27.90
N GLY A 415 0.42 13.87 27.01
CA GLY A 415 0.00 14.00 25.62
C GLY A 415 0.64 12.98 24.67
N ALA A 416 1.93 12.68 24.82
CA ALA A 416 2.68 11.79 23.92
C ALA A 416 2.18 10.34 23.96
N VAL A 417 1.84 9.82 25.15
CA VAL A 417 1.38 8.44 25.33
C VAL A 417 0.05 8.17 24.59
N PRO A 418 -1.00 9.00 24.74
CA PRO A 418 -2.21 8.91 23.92
C PRO A 418 -1.98 8.95 22.41
N VAL A 419 -1.07 9.81 21.92
CA VAL A 419 -0.76 9.90 20.49
C VAL A 419 -0.16 8.59 19.98
N PHE A 420 0.82 8.04 20.70
CA PHE A 420 1.45 6.75 20.36
C PHE A 420 0.41 5.61 20.30
N PHE A 421 -0.44 5.48 21.34
CA PHE A 421 -1.49 4.46 21.35
C PHE A 421 -2.51 4.67 20.24
N SER A 422 -2.91 5.91 19.98
CA SER A 422 -3.83 6.23 18.89
C SER A 422 -3.25 5.83 17.54
N PHE A 423 -1.98 6.13 17.27
CA PHE A 423 -1.33 5.75 16.03
C PHE A 423 -1.27 4.23 15.86
N PHE A 424 -0.92 3.51 16.93
CA PHE A 424 -0.89 2.04 16.94
C PHE A 424 -2.29 1.45 16.66
N ILE A 425 -3.32 1.96 17.36
CA ILE A 425 -4.72 1.55 17.18
C ILE A 425 -5.19 1.85 15.76
N ALA A 426 -4.98 3.08 15.27
CA ALA A 426 -5.36 3.49 13.92
C ALA A 426 -4.73 2.59 12.84
N THR A 427 -3.44 2.25 13.00
CA THR A 427 -2.70 1.35 12.11
C THR A 427 -3.32 -0.06 12.09
N LEU A 428 -3.62 -0.61 13.27
CA LEU A 428 -4.26 -1.92 13.38
C LEU A 428 -5.66 -1.93 12.76
N LEU A 429 -6.44 -0.86 12.97
CA LEU A 429 -7.79 -0.73 12.39
C LEU A 429 -7.80 -0.56 10.87
N CYS A 430 -6.80 0.10 10.29
CA CYS A 430 -6.68 0.19 8.84
C CYS A 430 -6.49 -1.20 8.20
N HIS A 431 -5.78 -2.09 8.89
CA HIS A 431 -5.54 -3.44 8.41
C HIS A 431 -6.76 -4.36 8.63
N TYR A 432 -7.39 -4.30 9.81
CA TYR A 432 -8.58 -5.10 10.14
C TYR A 432 -9.88 -4.37 9.78
N ASN A 433 -10.11 -4.20 8.49
CA ASN A 433 -11.21 -3.42 7.92
C ASN A 433 -12.63 -3.83 8.41
N ASN A 434 -12.83 -5.08 8.81
CA ASN A 434 -14.13 -5.60 9.28
C ASN A 434 -14.26 -5.67 10.81
N TRP A 435 -13.25 -5.25 11.57
CA TRP A 435 -13.25 -5.37 13.03
C TRP A 435 -13.43 -3.98 13.67
N ASP A 436 -14.65 -3.69 14.11
CA ASP A 436 -14.96 -2.49 14.90
C ASP A 436 -15.15 -2.89 16.38
N PRO A 437 -14.05 -2.98 17.17
CA PRO A 437 -14.11 -3.47 18.54
C PRO A 437 -14.97 -2.58 19.43
N VAL A 438 -14.99 -1.27 19.19
CA VAL A 438 -15.82 -0.35 19.97
C VAL A 438 -17.29 -0.50 19.61
N MET A 439 -17.66 -0.66 18.34
CA MET A 439 -19.05 -0.93 17.98
C MET A 439 -19.54 -2.27 18.56
N VAL A 440 -18.68 -3.30 18.60
CA VAL A 440 -18.98 -4.57 19.29
C VAL A 440 -19.11 -4.36 20.80
N GLY A 441 -18.24 -3.54 21.40
CA GLY A 441 -18.31 -3.15 22.81
C GLY A 441 -19.60 -2.42 23.16
N ILE A 442 -19.97 -1.39 22.40
CA ILE A 442 -21.23 -0.65 22.55
C ILE A 442 -22.42 -1.57 22.34
N ARG A 443 -22.40 -2.45 21.33
CA ARG A 443 -23.48 -3.43 21.12
C ARG A 443 -23.59 -4.41 22.29
N ARG A 444 -22.47 -4.82 22.90
CA ARG A 444 -22.46 -5.66 24.11
C ARG A 444 -22.97 -4.91 25.34
N ILE A 445 -22.59 -3.65 25.51
CA ILE A 445 -23.08 -2.79 26.60
C ILE A 445 -24.57 -2.51 26.44
N PHE A 446 -25.03 -2.16 25.24
CA PHE A 446 -26.43 -1.97 24.92
C PHE A 446 -27.22 -3.28 25.09
N ALA A 447 -26.69 -4.42 24.64
CA ALA A 447 -27.31 -5.72 24.88
C ALA A 447 -27.33 -6.08 26.37
N PHE A 448 -26.34 -5.69 27.16
CA PHE A 448 -26.31 -5.90 28.61
C PHE A 448 -27.35 -5.01 29.32
N ILE A 449 -27.46 -3.74 28.92
CA ILE A 449 -28.45 -2.78 29.43
C ILE A 449 -29.87 -3.20 29.02
N CYS A 450 -30.09 -3.61 27.78
CA CYS A 450 -31.39 -4.07 27.26
C CYS A 450 -31.74 -5.51 27.67
N ARG A 451 -30.78 -6.37 28.00
CA ARG A 451 -31.05 -7.70 28.61
C ARG A 451 -31.68 -7.57 29.99
N LYS A 452 -31.48 -6.44 30.68
CA LYS A 452 -32.22 -6.12 31.90
C LYS A 452 -33.73 -5.89 31.64
N HIS A 453 -34.14 -5.74 30.37
CA HIS A 453 -35.51 -5.42 29.98
C HIS A 453 -36.18 -6.40 29.00
N ARG A 454 -35.52 -7.48 28.57
CA ARG A 454 -36.08 -8.42 27.58
C ARG A 454 -35.89 -9.88 27.98
N ILE A 455 -36.80 -10.37 28.82
CA ILE A 455 -37.15 -11.80 28.86
C ILE A 455 -38.11 -12.02 27.69
N GLN A 456 -37.66 -12.82 26.72
CA GLN A 456 -38.41 -13.81 25.91
C GLN A 456 -37.64 -14.02 24.59
N ARG A 457 -36.91 -15.14 24.51
CA ARG A 457 -36.34 -15.67 23.26
C ARG A 457 -37.42 -16.50 22.58
N MET A 458 -37.82 -16.12 21.37
CA MET A 458 -38.30 -17.07 20.37
C MET A 458 -37.06 -17.55 19.57
N PRO A 459 -36.93 -18.86 19.27
CA PRO A 459 -35.81 -19.37 18.50
C PRO A 459 -36.08 -19.20 17.00
N GLU A 460 -35.39 -18.26 16.36
CA GLU A 460 -35.37 -18.02 14.90
C GLU A 460 -34.09 -18.64 14.28
N GLU A 461 -33.73 -19.87 14.67
CA GLU A 461 -32.57 -20.60 14.11
C GLU A 461 -32.95 -21.99 13.59
N SER A 462 -34.15 -22.15 13.02
CA SER A 462 -34.55 -23.38 12.32
C SER A 462 -34.69 -23.24 10.80
N GLU A 463 -34.51 -22.05 10.21
CA GLU A 463 -34.77 -21.83 8.78
C GLU A 463 -33.53 -21.60 7.89
N GLN A 464 -32.31 -21.71 8.42
CA GLN A 464 -31.08 -21.63 7.62
C GLN A 464 -30.24 -22.92 7.67
N CYS A 465 -30.89 -24.06 7.39
CA CYS A 465 -30.21 -25.33 7.11
C CYS A 465 -30.96 -26.13 6.02
N GLU A 466 -31.52 -25.48 5.00
CA GLU A 466 -31.96 -26.20 3.79
C GLU A 466 -30.81 -26.28 2.78
N SER A 467 -30.23 -27.47 2.68
CA SER A 467 -29.31 -27.84 1.62
C SER A 467 -30.06 -27.88 0.29
N LEU A 468 -29.62 -27.08 -0.70
CA LEU A 468 -30.14 -27.05 -2.08
C LEU A 468 -29.78 -28.28 -2.93
N ILE A 469 -29.35 -29.38 -2.31
CA ILE A 469 -29.09 -30.65 -2.99
C ILE A 469 -30.11 -31.66 -2.47
N PRO A 470 -31.06 -32.15 -3.30
CA PRO A 470 -31.93 -33.22 -2.90
C PRO A 470 -31.08 -34.50 -2.77
N MET A 471 -30.75 -34.88 -1.55
CA MET A 471 -30.20 -36.21 -1.25
C MET A 471 -31.32 -37.21 -1.52
N HIS A 472 -31.28 -37.87 -2.69
CA HIS A 472 -32.12 -39.02 -2.94
C HIS A 472 -31.84 -40.08 -1.87
N SER A 473 -32.84 -40.32 -1.03
CA SER A 473 -32.87 -41.40 -0.05
C SER A 473 -32.66 -42.73 -0.77
N VAL A 474 -31.60 -43.45 -0.39
CA VAL A 474 -31.43 -44.86 -0.71
C VAL A 474 -32.53 -45.60 0.05
N SER A 475 -33.53 -46.08 -0.69
CA SER A 475 -34.54 -47.01 -0.20
C SER A 475 -33.86 -48.33 0.12
N GLN A 476 -33.78 -48.65 1.41
CA GLN A 476 -33.38 -49.95 1.92
C GLN A 476 -34.66 -50.80 2.08
N ASP A 477 -35.15 -51.36 0.97
CA ASP A 477 -35.95 -52.59 1.02
C ASP A 477 -34.91 -53.72 1.20
N GLY A 478 -34.90 -54.55 2.23
CA GLY A 478 -36.01 -55.23 2.86
C GLY A 478 -35.79 -56.73 2.60
N ASP A 479 -35.26 -57.45 3.58
CA ASP A 479 -35.92 -58.63 4.16
C ASP A 479 -34.97 -59.63 4.85
N SER A 480 -35.47 -60.00 6.02
CA SER A 480 -35.12 -61.10 6.91
C SER A 480 -34.95 -62.45 6.23
N CYS A 481 -34.02 -63.27 6.72
CA CYS A 481 -34.30 -64.68 7.01
C CYS A 481 -33.19 -65.33 7.86
N CYS A 482 -33.66 -66.00 8.93
CA CYS A 482 -33.03 -67.02 9.77
C CYS A 482 -31.97 -66.61 10.80
#